data_AF-A0A7S3C510-F1
#
_entry.id   AF-A0A7S3C510-F1
#
_cell.length_a   1.000
_cell.length_b   1.000
_cell.length_c   1.000
_cell.angle_alpha   90.00
_cell.angle_beta   90.00
_cell.angle_gamma   90.00
#
_symmetry.space_group_name_H-M   'P 1'
#
loop_
_entity.id
_entity.type
_entity.pdbx_description
1 polymer ?
#
loop_
_entity_poly.entity_id
_entity_poly.type
_entity_poly.pdbx_seq_one_letter_code
_entity_poly.pdbx_strand_id
1 'polypeptide(L)'
;VGAVAGFNLAHAAGNVQLSLHDDDVDFACWCSYKYLNSGPGGMAGLFVHERWAEASMEELPRLAGWWGHQRGDRFDMGLEFVPQAGAYSFMLSNPPTLPMCQLRAALDIHDEAGMAAIRAKSLQLTAYLEAL
;
A
#
# COMPACT_ATOMS: atom_id res chain seq x y z
N VAL A 1 -25.01 13.17 -2.32
CA VAL A 1 -24.64 11.82 -1.82
C VAL A 1 -23.40 11.40 -2.59
N GLY A 2 -22.31 11.11 -1.89
CA GLY A 2 -21.07 10.58 -2.48
C GLY A 2 -20.81 9.16 -1.98
N ALA A 3 -20.04 8.38 -2.72
CA ALA A 3 -19.61 7.04 -2.33
C ALA A 3 -18.09 7.05 -2.08
N VAL A 4 -17.66 6.20 -1.14
CA VAL A 4 -16.24 5.93 -0.90
C VAL A 4 -15.73 4.97 -1.97
N ALA A 5 -14.60 5.29 -2.60
CA ALA A 5 -14.00 4.51 -3.67
C ALA A 5 -12.69 3.83 -3.22
N GLY A 6 -12.75 2.51 -3.07
CA GLY A 6 -11.61 1.66 -2.74
C GLY A 6 -11.18 0.78 -3.92
N PHE A 7 -9.87 0.64 -4.15
CA PHE A 7 -9.34 -0.14 -5.28
C PHE A 7 -8.47 -1.31 -4.82
N ASN A 8 -8.74 -2.49 -5.37
CA ASN A 8 -7.81 -3.61 -5.31
C ASN A 8 -6.80 -3.50 -6.45
N LEU A 9 -5.58 -3.12 -6.11
CA LEU A 9 -4.49 -2.86 -7.04
C LEU A 9 -3.56 -4.07 -7.22
N ALA A 10 -4.01 -5.29 -6.87
CA ALA A 10 -3.17 -6.48 -6.95
C ALA A 10 -2.58 -6.74 -8.35
N HIS A 11 -3.26 -6.34 -9.43
CA HIS A 11 -2.74 -6.42 -10.81
C HIS A 11 -2.25 -5.07 -11.38
N ALA A 12 -2.26 -4.01 -10.58
CA ALA A 12 -1.92 -2.66 -11.01
C ALA A 12 -0.59 -2.16 -10.41
N ALA A 13 -0.37 -2.37 -9.11
CA ALA A 13 0.87 -1.97 -8.44
C ALA A 13 2.08 -2.70 -9.06
N GLY A 14 3.07 -1.93 -9.52
CA GLY A 14 4.23 -2.46 -10.26
C GLY A 14 3.97 -2.80 -11.73
N ASN A 15 2.75 -2.58 -12.25
CA ASN A 15 2.38 -2.90 -13.62
C ASN A 15 2.02 -1.64 -14.44
N VAL A 16 1.08 -0.85 -13.95
CA VAL A 16 0.64 0.41 -14.58
C VAL A 16 1.01 1.61 -13.72
N GLN A 17 1.10 2.78 -14.33
CA GLN A 17 1.26 4.02 -13.57
C GLN A 17 -0.01 4.32 -12.77
N LEU A 18 0.17 4.79 -11.55
CA LEU A 18 -0.88 5.08 -10.59
C LEU A 18 -0.57 6.41 -9.91
N SER A 19 -1.58 7.27 -9.77
CA SER A 19 -1.47 8.55 -9.06
C SER A 19 -2.57 8.65 -8.01
N LEU A 20 -2.64 7.66 -7.10
CA LEU A 20 -3.77 7.46 -6.18
C LEU A 20 -4.22 8.71 -5.43
N HIS A 21 -3.26 9.56 -5.02
CA HIS A 21 -3.56 10.79 -4.32
C HIS A 21 -4.18 11.85 -5.25
N ASP A 22 -3.58 12.08 -6.42
CA ASP A 22 -4.07 13.06 -7.40
C ASP A 22 -5.38 12.60 -8.06
N ASP A 23 -5.57 11.28 -8.17
CA ASP A 23 -6.77 10.63 -8.71
C ASP A 23 -7.93 10.59 -7.71
N ASP A 24 -7.76 11.16 -6.51
CA ASP A 24 -8.76 11.19 -5.44
C ASP A 24 -9.31 9.79 -5.06
N VAL A 25 -8.41 8.82 -4.95
CA VAL A 25 -8.76 7.50 -4.43
C VAL A 25 -8.89 7.58 -2.92
N ASP A 26 -9.97 7.07 -2.32
CA ASP A 26 -10.07 7.05 -0.85
C ASP A 26 -9.13 6.01 -0.22
N PHE A 27 -9.14 4.80 -0.79
CA PHE A 27 -8.43 3.64 -0.25
C PHE A 27 -7.89 2.75 -1.37
N ALA A 28 -6.75 2.10 -1.13
CA ALA A 28 -6.32 1.02 -2.00
C ALA A 28 -5.51 -0.04 -1.26
N CYS A 29 -5.56 -1.28 -1.74
CA CYS A 29 -4.72 -2.36 -1.24
C CYS A 29 -4.11 -3.15 -2.39
N TRP A 30 -2.93 -3.73 -2.18
CA TRP A 30 -2.27 -4.56 -3.18
C TRP A 30 -1.40 -5.63 -2.53
N CYS A 31 -1.11 -6.66 -3.30
CA CYS A 31 -0.06 -7.60 -2.96
C CYS A 31 1.27 -7.18 -3.56
N SER A 32 2.36 -7.66 -2.97
CA SER A 32 3.72 -7.40 -3.45
C SER A 32 4.35 -8.57 -4.22
N TYR A 33 3.74 -9.76 -4.15
CA TYR A 33 4.30 -10.98 -4.73
C TYR A 33 3.99 -11.17 -6.23
N LYS A 34 3.21 -10.27 -6.84
CA LYS A 34 2.91 -10.27 -8.27
C LYS A 34 3.94 -9.42 -9.02
N TYR A 35 3.53 -8.31 -9.64
CA TYR A 35 4.41 -7.48 -10.45
C TYR A 35 5.55 -6.83 -9.64
N LEU A 36 5.36 -6.63 -8.35
CA LEU A 36 6.38 -6.15 -7.43
C LEU A 36 7.40 -7.22 -6.98
N ASN A 37 7.27 -8.47 -7.43
CA ASN A 37 8.29 -9.54 -7.33
C ASN A 37 8.85 -9.83 -5.92
N SER A 38 8.11 -9.59 -4.83
CA SER A 38 8.64 -9.71 -3.47
C SER A 38 8.72 -11.14 -2.90
N GLY A 39 8.61 -12.18 -3.73
CA GLY A 39 8.53 -13.58 -3.28
C GLY A 39 7.15 -14.02 -2.77
N PRO A 40 6.92 -15.34 -2.60
CA PRO A 40 5.61 -15.93 -2.33
C PRO A 40 5.05 -15.47 -0.98
N GLY A 41 3.83 -14.92 -0.98
CA GLY A 41 3.17 -14.44 0.24
C GLY A 41 3.84 -13.22 0.87
N GLY A 42 4.59 -12.43 0.09
CA GLY A 42 5.23 -11.21 0.56
C GLY A 42 4.25 -10.17 1.14
N MET A 43 4.81 -9.21 1.87
CA MET A 43 4.07 -8.16 2.58
C MET A 43 3.20 -7.30 1.63
N ALA A 44 1.89 -7.27 1.88
CA ALA A 44 0.95 -6.42 1.14
C ALA A 44 1.14 -4.92 1.44
N GLY A 45 0.53 -4.07 0.63
CA GLY A 45 0.46 -2.63 0.85
C GLY A 45 -0.97 -2.13 1.03
N LEU A 46 -1.10 -1.02 1.76
CA LEU A 46 -2.34 -0.29 2.00
C LEU A 46 -2.08 1.20 1.76
N PHE A 47 -2.99 1.84 1.05
CA PHE A 47 -3.08 3.28 0.88
C PHE A 47 -4.38 3.77 1.51
N VAL A 48 -4.27 4.90 2.22
CA VAL A 48 -5.37 5.66 2.79
C VAL A 48 -5.10 7.11 2.41
N HIS A 49 -6.03 7.77 1.71
CA HIS A 49 -5.86 9.16 1.34
C HIS A 49 -5.72 10.05 2.59
N GLU A 50 -4.86 11.07 2.52
CA GLU A 50 -4.63 11.97 3.65
C GLU A 50 -5.88 12.69 4.18
N ARG A 51 -6.95 12.83 3.38
CA ARG A 51 -8.23 13.39 3.85
C ARG A 51 -8.83 12.56 5.00
N TRP A 52 -8.46 11.29 5.09
CA TRP A 52 -8.85 10.36 6.14
C TRP A 52 -7.81 10.27 7.28
N ALA A 53 -6.74 11.08 7.27
CA ALA A 53 -5.63 10.95 8.20
C ALA A 53 -6.05 11.09 9.66
N GLU A 54 -6.94 12.05 9.94
CA GLU A 54 -7.46 12.38 11.27
C GLU A 54 -8.90 11.87 11.49
N ALA A 55 -9.40 11.00 10.60
CA ALA A 55 -10.74 10.45 10.74
C ALA A 55 -10.87 9.71 12.08
N SER A 56 -12.00 9.91 12.76
CA SER A 56 -12.33 9.21 14.01
C SER A 56 -12.54 7.71 13.78
N MET A 57 -12.57 6.93 14.87
CA MET A 57 -12.93 5.50 14.82
C MET A 57 -14.36 5.25 14.32
N GLU A 58 -15.24 6.24 14.40
CA GLU A 58 -16.62 6.16 13.90
C GLU A 58 -16.68 6.42 12.39
N GLU A 59 -15.94 7.43 11.91
CA GLU A 59 -15.86 7.77 10.48
C GLU A 59 -15.09 6.73 9.67
N LEU A 60 -14.02 6.19 10.24
CA LEU A 60 -13.20 5.17 9.63
C LEU A 60 -12.92 4.03 10.62
N PRO A 61 -13.81 3.03 10.69
CA PRO A 61 -13.63 1.88 11.57
C PRO A 61 -12.34 1.11 11.25
N ARG A 62 -11.57 0.83 12.30
CA ARG A 62 -10.28 0.13 12.23
C ARG A 62 -10.25 -0.98 13.27
N LEU A 63 -9.56 -2.06 12.96
CA LEU A 63 -9.16 -3.00 13.99
C LEU A 63 -7.96 -2.39 14.73
N ALA A 64 -8.09 -2.19 16.04
CA ALA A 64 -7.02 -1.59 16.83
C ALA A 64 -5.95 -2.65 17.15
N GLY A 65 -4.68 -2.29 16.93
CA GLY A 65 -3.54 -3.08 17.38
C GLY A 65 -2.38 -2.18 17.77
N TRP A 66 -1.50 -2.69 18.63
CA TRP A 66 -0.46 -1.88 19.28
C TRP A 66 0.51 -1.20 18.30
N TRP A 67 0.68 -1.71 17.08
CA TRP A 67 1.48 -1.03 16.06
C TRP A 67 0.77 0.12 15.36
N GLY A 68 -0.56 0.17 15.43
CA GLY A 68 -1.39 1.27 14.97
C GLY A 68 -1.44 2.39 15.99
N HIS A 69 -1.02 2.14 17.23
CA HIS A 69 -0.90 3.16 18.28
C HIS A 69 0.21 4.15 17.94
N GLN A 70 0.06 5.41 18.39
CA GLN A 70 1.02 6.48 18.20
C GLN A 70 2.45 6.06 18.62
N ARG A 71 3.46 6.51 17.88
CA ARG A 71 4.83 5.97 18.05
C ARG A 71 5.51 6.44 19.33
N GLY A 72 5.15 7.62 19.84
CA GLY A 72 5.85 8.28 20.94
C GLY A 72 5.77 7.54 22.27
N ASP A 73 4.63 6.92 22.56
CA ASP A 73 4.31 6.26 23.84
C ASP A 73 3.86 4.80 23.64
N ARG A 74 4.02 4.23 22.42
CA ARG A 74 3.62 2.85 22.11
C ARG A 74 4.09 1.82 23.15
N PHE A 75 5.27 2.02 23.69
CA PHE A 75 5.90 1.12 24.65
C PHE A 75 5.55 1.42 26.12
N ASP A 76 4.81 2.50 26.40
CA ASP A 76 4.25 2.77 27.72
C ASP A 76 3.10 1.79 28.04
N MET A 77 2.51 1.18 27.00
CA MET A 77 1.45 0.17 27.09
C MET A 77 0.26 0.65 27.95
N GLY A 78 -0.13 1.92 27.75
CA GLY A 78 -1.31 2.51 28.37
C GLY A 78 -2.60 1.76 28.02
N LEU A 79 -3.64 1.97 28.83
CA LEU A 79 -4.94 1.32 28.65
C LEU A 79 -5.76 1.90 27.48
N GLU A 80 -5.41 3.12 27.05
CA GLU A 80 -6.09 3.83 25.98
C GLU A 80 -5.38 3.63 24.64
N PHE A 81 -6.15 3.44 23.57
CA PHE A 81 -5.62 3.35 22.22
C PHE A 81 -5.71 4.71 21.53
N VAL A 82 -4.55 5.29 21.18
CA VAL A 82 -4.43 6.52 20.40
C VAL A 82 -3.92 6.15 19.01
N PRO A 83 -4.76 6.20 17.95
CA PRO A 83 -4.35 5.81 16.61
C PRO A 83 -3.30 6.76 16.02
N GLN A 84 -2.37 6.23 15.23
CA GLN A 84 -1.55 7.05 14.33
C GLN A 84 -2.38 7.68 13.22
N ALA A 85 -1.96 8.83 12.70
CA ALA A 85 -2.60 9.42 11.52
C ALA A 85 -2.48 8.51 10.28
N GLY A 86 -3.56 8.46 9.49
CA GLY A 86 -3.60 7.82 8.17
C GLY A 86 -3.43 6.30 8.18
N ALA A 87 -2.80 5.77 7.13
CA ALA A 87 -2.67 4.33 6.89
C ALA A 87 -1.96 3.57 8.04
N TYR A 88 -1.11 4.26 8.82
CA TYR A 88 -0.41 3.64 9.94
C TYR A 88 -1.34 3.16 11.05
N SER A 89 -2.51 3.79 11.25
CA SER A 89 -3.51 3.33 12.23
C SER A 89 -4.03 1.92 11.97
N PHE A 90 -3.90 1.39 10.76
CA PHE A 90 -4.36 0.06 10.37
C PHE A 90 -3.36 -1.05 10.67
N MET A 91 -2.17 -0.74 11.17
CA MET A 91 -1.18 -1.75 11.53
C MET A 91 -1.58 -2.46 12.83
N LEU A 92 -1.87 -3.75 12.76
CA LEU A 92 -2.25 -4.51 13.96
C LEU A 92 -1.05 -4.94 14.80
N SER A 93 -0.02 -5.44 14.12
CA SER A 93 1.11 -6.15 14.73
C SER A 93 2.43 -5.59 14.24
N ASN A 94 3.52 -6.05 14.87
CA ASN A 94 4.85 -5.73 14.38
C ASN A 94 5.05 -6.24 12.95
N PRO A 95 5.76 -5.47 12.10
CA PRO A 95 5.95 -5.83 10.71
C PRO A 95 6.95 -6.99 10.60
N PRO A 96 6.68 -8.00 9.75
CA PRO A 96 7.57 -9.14 9.56
C PRO A 96 8.85 -8.76 8.83
N THR A 97 9.98 -8.74 9.55
CA THR A 97 11.28 -8.28 9.05
C THR A 97 11.75 -8.98 7.78
N LEU A 98 11.64 -10.30 7.70
CA LEU A 98 12.17 -11.05 6.54
C LEU A 98 11.41 -10.74 5.23
N PRO A 99 10.06 -10.76 5.19
CA PRO A 99 9.31 -10.27 4.04
C PRO A 99 9.61 -8.81 3.66
N MET A 100 9.88 -7.93 4.62
CA MET A 100 10.28 -6.55 4.31
C MET A 100 11.61 -6.49 3.56
N CYS A 101 12.59 -7.31 3.93
CA CYS A 101 13.87 -7.37 3.22
C CYS A 101 13.69 -7.81 1.76
N GLN A 102 12.83 -8.80 1.51
CA GLN A 102 12.52 -9.27 0.15
C GLN A 102 11.81 -8.19 -0.67
N LEU A 103 10.81 -7.54 -0.07
CA LEU A 103 10.12 -6.41 -0.70
C LEU A 103 11.11 -5.28 -1.03
N ARG A 104 12.00 -4.94 -0.09
CA ARG A 104 13.01 -3.89 -0.30
C ARG A 104 13.89 -4.18 -1.51
N ALA A 105 14.46 -5.37 -1.58
CA ALA A 105 15.32 -5.76 -2.69
C ALA A 105 14.58 -5.72 -4.04
N ALA A 106 13.31 -6.11 -4.07
CA ALA A 106 12.50 -6.03 -5.29
C ALA A 106 12.16 -4.59 -5.69
N LEU A 107 11.90 -3.71 -4.71
CA LEU A 107 11.65 -2.29 -4.95
C LEU A 107 12.89 -1.54 -5.44
N ASP A 108 14.10 -1.88 -4.95
CA ASP A 108 15.33 -1.26 -5.44
C ASP A 108 15.49 -1.41 -6.97
N ILE A 109 15.07 -2.56 -7.54
CA ILE A 109 15.05 -2.79 -9.00
C ILE A 109 13.98 -1.95 -9.70
N HIS A 110 12.80 -1.79 -9.08
CA HIS A 110 11.73 -0.96 -9.64
C HIS A 110 12.11 0.52 -9.64
N ASP A 111 12.81 0.97 -8.60
CA ASP A 111 13.30 2.34 -8.48
C ASP A 111 14.41 2.63 -9.50
N GLU A 112 15.32 1.67 -9.74
CA GLU A 112 16.34 1.78 -10.80
C GLU A 112 15.71 1.87 -12.19
N ALA A 113 14.68 1.06 -12.48
CA ALA A 113 14.02 1.04 -13.79
C ALA A 113 13.06 2.22 -14.00
N GLY A 114 12.29 2.58 -12.98
CA GLY A 114 11.23 3.60 -13.02
C GLY A 114 9.95 3.13 -13.73
N MET A 115 8.78 3.50 -13.18
CA MET A 115 7.47 3.09 -13.71
C MET A 115 7.18 3.56 -15.13
N ALA A 116 7.72 4.71 -15.56
CA ALA A 116 7.55 5.20 -16.93
C ALA A 116 8.21 4.28 -17.97
N ALA A 117 9.45 3.84 -17.72
CA ALA A 117 10.15 2.91 -18.60
C ALA A 117 9.49 1.53 -18.60
N ILE A 118 9.08 1.03 -17.42
CA ILE A 118 8.32 -0.22 -17.28
C ILE A 118 7.05 -0.17 -18.12
N ARG A 119 6.25 0.91 -18.00
CA ARG A 119 4.99 1.05 -18.74
C ARG A 119 5.20 1.16 -20.25
N ALA A 120 6.19 1.95 -20.69
CA ALA A 120 6.51 2.09 -22.12
C ALA A 120 6.87 0.74 -22.76
N LYS A 121 7.73 -0.04 -22.09
CA LYS A 121 8.11 -1.38 -22.55
C LYS A 121 6.94 -2.36 -22.52
N SER A 122 6.13 -2.32 -21.46
CA SER A 122 4.92 -3.15 -21.31
C SER A 122 3.99 -2.98 -22.51
N LEU A 123 3.66 -1.73 -22.88
CA LEU A 123 2.80 -1.42 -24.01
C LEU A 123 3.33 -1.96 -25.34
N GLN A 124 4.63 -1.81 -25.59
CA GLN A 124 5.27 -2.33 -26.81
C GLN A 124 5.18 -3.86 -26.89
N LEU A 125 5.49 -4.55 -25.79
CA LEU A 125 5.47 -6.01 -25.76
C LEU A 125 4.05 -6.58 -25.89
N THR A 126 3.07 -5.97 -25.22
CA THR A 126 1.68 -6.44 -25.31
C THR A 126 1.06 -6.12 -26.66
N ALA A 127 1.36 -4.97 -27.27
CA ALA A 127 0.90 -4.64 -28.62
C ALA A 127 1.52 -5.56 -29.68
N TYR A 128 2.80 -5.91 -29.52
CA TYR A 128 3.42 -6.91 -30.38
C TYR A 128 2.74 -8.27 -30.27
N LEU A 129 2.45 -8.74 -29.04
CA LEU A 129 1.74 -10.00 -28.81
C LEU A 129 0.32 -9.98 -29.39
N GLU A 130 -0.40 -8.87 -29.27
CA GLU A 130 -1.75 -8.72 -29.82
C GLU A 130 -1.78 -8.80 -31.35
N ALA A 131 -0.69 -8.39 -32.02
CA ALA A 131 -0.57 -8.41 -33.47
C ALA A 131 -0.14 -9.76 -34.06
N LEU A 132 0.28 -10.73 -33.23
CA LEU A 132 0.66 -12.09 -33.64
C LEU A 132 -0.56 -12.99 -33.87
#